data_AF-A0A6L4ZAS0-F1
#
_entry.id   AF-A0A6L4ZAS0-F1
#
_cell.length_a   1.000
_cell.length_b   1.000
_cell.length_c   1.000
_cell.angle_alpha   90.00
_cell.angle_beta   90.00
_cell.angle_gamma   90.00
#
_symmetry.space_group_name_H-M   'P 1'
#
loop_
_entity.id
_entity.type
_entity.pdbx_description
1 polymer ?
#
loop_
_entity_poly.entity_id
_entity_poly.type
_entity_poly.pdbx_seq_one_letter_code
_entity_poly.pdbx_strand_id
1 'polypeptide(L)'
;MKKLILIAFVLWNVFFFTGCSKSGNGELVGVQDRPKWREAQPYGMVFVRKGSFNIGPSDQDASTAGIPTKTVSQEAFWMDDTEITNNEYRQFVNWVKDSIARKMLGEQFPEFLITEDRDNNPIDPPVINWREKIDWRDADYQMAMEDLFIPENERFFGKKEVDARKLVYEYWWIDLHQAAQRSNSYNFKTQQYEGNVYNVEGELIPITNRSSFIMRDQVHVYPDTLTWIRDFTYSYNEPLATRYFWHPGFDDYPVVGVTWKQALAFCNWRTKIQNDYLSSPAEVKVFQCTRGEVIIPVMIKACLWPTLNHCVGIMLRMGELPQ
;
A
#
# COMPACT_ATOMS: atom_id res chain seq x y z
N MET A 1 8.15 63.26 48.11
CA MET A 1 7.15 62.23 48.46
C MET A 1 6.25 61.81 47.29
N LYS A 2 5.81 62.72 46.39
CA LYS A 2 4.95 62.37 45.23
C LYS A 2 5.57 61.39 44.21
N LYS A 3 6.90 61.43 43.98
CA LYS A 3 7.60 60.52 43.06
C LYS A 3 7.72 59.08 43.58
N LEU A 4 7.80 58.88 44.90
CA LEU A 4 7.86 57.55 45.52
C LEU A 4 6.50 56.84 45.47
N ILE A 5 5.41 57.60 45.60
CA ILE A 5 4.03 57.07 45.49
C ILE A 5 3.75 56.60 44.06
N LEU A 6 4.25 57.31 43.04
CA LEU A 6 4.11 56.94 41.63
C LEU A 6 4.88 55.66 41.29
N ILE A 7 6.10 55.49 41.84
CA ILE A 7 6.90 54.27 41.64
C ILE A 7 6.25 53.07 42.35
N ALA A 8 5.70 53.27 43.56
CA ALA A 8 4.95 52.23 44.28
C ALA A 8 3.68 51.81 43.53
N PHE A 9 2.97 52.76 42.90
CA PHE A 9 1.77 52.47 42.11
C PHE A 9 2.09 51.70 40.81
N VAL A 10 3.21 52.00 40.15
CA VAL A 10 3.68 51.26 38.98
C VAL A 10 4.14 49.84 39.37
N LEU A 11 4.87 49.69 40.47
CA LEU A 11 5.27 48.37 40.99
C LEU A 11 4.06 47.53 41.43
N TRP A 12 3.04 48.16 42.01
CA TRP A 12 1.78 47.49 42.37
C TRP A 12 1.04 47.00 41.11
N ASN A 13 0.96 47.80 40.06
CA ASN A 13 0.34 47.40 38.79
C ASN A 13 1.10 46.25 38.12
N VAL A 14 2.44 46.27 38.13
CA VAL A 14 3.26 45.18 37.58
C VAL A 14 3.06 43.87 38.36
N PHE A 15 2.86 43.94 39.69
CA PHE A 15 2.57 42.76 40.53
C PHE A 15 1.15 42.19 40.34
N PHE A 16 0.18 43.02 39.94
CA PHE A 16 -1.20 42.57 39.66
C PHE A 16 -1.36 41.94 38.27
N PHE A 17 -0.48 42.26 37.31
CA PHE A 17 -0.54 41.69 35.96
C PHE A 17 0.18 40.33 35.80
N THR A 18 0.83 39.81 36.86
CA THR A 18 1.44 38.46 36.85
C THR A 18 0.50 37.34 37.32
N GLY A 19 -0.80 37.61 37.43
CA GLY A 19 -1.81 36.67 37.94
C GLY A 19 -2.75 36.12 36.87
N CYS A 20 -2.28 35.24 36.00
CA CYS A 20 -3.15 34.26 35.35
C CYS A 20 -2.40 32.94 35.21
N SER A 21 -2.36 32.20 36.31
CA SER A 21 -2.04 30.78 36.26
C SER A 21 -3.10 30.12 35.35
N LYS A 22 -2.64 29.34 34.38
CA LYS A 22 -3.49 28.38 33.65
C LYS A 22 -3.94 27.31 34.63
N SER A 23 -4.90 27.65 35.48
CA SER A 23 -5.66 26.71 36.30
C SER A 23 -6.63 25.99 35.37
N GLY A 24 -6.29 24.77 34.97
CA GLY A 24 -7.26 23.88 34.34
C GLY A 24 -8.38 23.61 35.33
N ASN A 25 -9.62 23.95 34.99
CA ASN A 25 -10.82 23.80 35.83
C ASN A 25 -11.19 22.33 36.13
N GLY A 26 -10.26 21.38 35.99
CA GLY A 26 -10.54 19.94 36.00
C GLY A 26 -11.38 19.47 34.80
N GLU A 27 -11.70 20.36 33.86
CA GLU A 27 -12.51 20.08 32.69
C GLU A 27 -11.72 19.31 31.62
N LEU A 28 -12.42 18.40 30.92
CA LEU A 28 -11.88 17.65 29.80
C LEU A 28 -11.68 18.58 28.59
N VAL A 29 -10.54 19.27 28.54
CA VAL A 29 -10.17 20.22 27.46
C VAL A 29 -9.42 19.57 26.30
N GLY A 30 -9.16 18.27 26.37
CA GLY A 30 -8.41 17.51 25.36
C GLY A 30 -6.89 17.74 25.44
N VAL A 31 -6.15 16.88 24.73
CA VAL A 31 -4.68 16.93 24.66
C VAL A 31 -4.27 18.15 23.83
N GLN A 32 -3.56 19.07 24.47
CA GLN A 32 -3.02 20.27 23.81
C GLN A 32 -1.79 19.91 22.97
N ASP A 33 -1.41 20.80 22.05
CA ASP A 33 -0.19 20.69 21.22
C ASP A 33 -0.15 19.49 20.25
N ARG A 34 -1.31 19.08 19.73
CA ARG A 34 -1.37 18.14 18.60
C ARG A 34 -0.94 18.85 17.31
N PRO A 35 -0.09 18.23 16.46
CA PRO A 35 0.24 18.78 15.16
C PRO A 35 -1.03 18.95 14.31
N LYS A 36 -1.10 20.04 13.54
CA LYS A 36 -2.22 20.27 12.62
C LYS A 36 -2.07 19.32 11.43
N TRP A 37 -3.01 18.39 11.29
CA TRP A 37 -3.11 17.50 10.14
C TRP A 37 -3.47 18.30 8.89
N ARG A 38 -2.70 18.13 7.81
CA ARG A 38 -3.04 18.60 6.47
C ARG A 38 -2.72 17.49 5.48
N GLU A 39 -3.70 17.12 4.69
CA GLU A 39 -3.50 16.16 3.60
C GLU A 39 -2.83 16.88 2.44
N ALA A 40 -1.57 16.57 2.19
CA ALA A 40 -0.90 16.99 0.96
C ALA A 40 -1.47 16.21 -0.22
N GLN A 41 -1.67 16.89 -1.35
CA GLN A 41 -2.08 16.24 -2.60
C GLN A 41 -0.95 15.31 -3.08
N PRO A 42 -1.19 14.00 -3.25
CA PRO A 42 -0.20 13.11 -3.84
C PRO A 42 0.05 13.43 -5.32
N TYR A 43 1.26 13.13 -5.79
CA TYR A 43 1.64 13.36 -7.18
C TYR A 43 0.79 12.51 -8.14
N GLY A 44 0.35 13.12 -9.25
CA GLY A 44 -0.43 12.44 -10.30
C GLY A 44 -1.87 12.10 -9.92
N MET A 45 -2.39 12.64 -8.81
CA MET A 45 -3.75 12.37 -8.34
C MET A 45 -4.65 13.60 -8.32
N VAL A 46 -5.95 13.35 -8.49
CA VAL A 46 -7.03 14.31 -8.34
C VAL A 46 -7.87 14.00 -7.09
N PHE A 47 -8.36 15.05 -6.43
CA PHE A 47 -9.25 14.92 -5.29
C PHE A 47 -10.68 14.64 -5.74
N VAL A 48 -11.21 13.47 -5.38
CA VAL A 48 -12.61 13.11 -5.57
C VAL A 48 -13.40 13.52 -4.33
N ARG A 49 -14.39 14.39 -4.52
CA ARG A 49 -15.24 14.87 -3.42
C ARG A 49 -16.20 13.78 -2.96
N LYS A 50 -16.50 13.77 -1.65
CA LYS A 50 -17.54 12.92 -1.09
C LYS A 50 -18.89 13.18 -1.78
N GLY A 51 -19.64 12.12 -1.99
CA GLY A 51 -20.93 12.18 -2.66
C GLY A 51 -21.61 10.82 -2.71
N SER A 52 -22.86 10.82 -3.14
CA SER A 52 -23.61 9.60 -3.45
C SER A 52 -23.92 9.57 -4.93
N PHE A 53 -23.76 8.41 -5.55
CA PHE A 53 -24.12 8.19 -6.95
C PHE A 53 -24.81 6.85 -7.13
N ASN A 54 -25.58 6.73 -8.20
CA ASN A 54 -26.30 5.50 -8.53
C ASN A 54 -25.42 4.64 -9.44
N ILE A 55 -25.12 3.42 -9.00
CA ILE A 55 -24.42 2.40 -9.77
C ILE A 55 -25.45 1.49 -10.41
N GLY A 56 -25.34 1.28 -11.71
CA GLY A 56 -26.19 0.34 -12.42
C GLY A 56 -26.40 0.78 -13.87
N PRO A 57 -27.06 -0.06 -14.67
CA PRO A 57 -27.41 0.28 -16.04
C PRO A 57 -28.24 1.56 -16.06
N SER A 58 -27.90 2.45 -16.98
CA SER A 58 -28.76 3.57 -17.35
C SER A 58 -29.87 3.04 -18.26
N ASP A 59 -31.05 3.67 -18.24
CA ASP A 59 -32.29 3.24 -18.92
C ASP A 59 -32.20 3.05 -20.47
N GLN A 60 -31.01 3.21 -21.06
CA GLN A 60 -30.77 3.20 -22.51
C GLN A 60 -30.36 1.83 -23.07
N ASP A 61 -30.04 0.85 -22.22
CA ASP A 61 -29.69 -0.52 -22.65
C ASP A 61 -30.77 -1.54 -22.25
N ALA A 62 -31.57 -1.94 -23.23
CA ALA A 62 -32.66 -2.90 -23.07
C ALA A 62 -32.19 -4.31 -22.66
N SER A 63 -30.92 -4.66 -22.90
CA SER A 63 -30.36 -5.97 -22.53
C SER A 63 -30.07 -6.10 -21.03
N THR A 64 -29.92 -4.96 -20.34
CA THR A 64 -29.53 -4.88 -18.93
C THR A 64 -30.69 -4.39 -18.05
N ALA A 65 -31.91 -4.31 -18.59
CA ALA A 65 -33.11 -3.72 -17.98
C ALA A 65 -33.64 -4.43 -16.70
N GLY A 66 -33.01 -5.53 -16.27
CA GLY A 66 -33.39 -6.28 -15.06
C GLY A 66 -32.46 -6.08 -13.85
N ILE A 67 -31.38 -5.31 -13.98
CA ILE A 67 -30.37 -5.17 -12.91
C ILE A 67 -30.71 -3.96 -12.03
N PRO A 68 -30.89 -4.15 -10.71
CA PRO A 68 -31.27 -3.06 -9.83
C PRO A 68 -30.14 -2.02 -9.73
N THR A 69 -30.50 -0.75 -9.86
CA THR A 69 -29.59 0.36 -9.55
C THR A 69 -29.39 0.44 -8.03
N LYS A 70 -28.13 0.60 -7.61
CA LYS A 70 -27.73 0.71 -6.21
C LYS A 70 -27.16 2.10 -5.97
N THR A 71 -27.75 2.86 -5.06
CA THR A 71 -27.15 4.12 -4.62
C THR A 71 -26.02 3.82 -3.64
N VAL A 72 -24.82 4.29 -3.97
CA VAL A 72 -23.62 4.13 -3.16
C VAL A 72 -23.12 5.49 -2.73
N SER A 73 -22.90 5.65 -1.42
CA SER A 73 -22.22 6.80 -0.83
C SER A 73 -20.74 6.50 -0.68
N GLN A 74 -19.89 7.40 -1.17
CA GLN A 74 -18.44 7.30 -0.98
C GLN A 74 -17.92 8.54 -0.26
N GLU A 75 -16.93 8.30 0.61
CA GLU A 75 -16.17 9.36 1.25
C GLU A 75 -15.25 10.04 0.23
N ALA A 76 -14.61 11.14 0.63
CA ALA A 76 -13.67 11.83 -0.25
C ALA A 76 -12.34 11.06 -0.28
N PHE A 77 -11.74 10.91 -1.46
CA PHE A 77 -10.48 10.19 -1.62
C PHE A 77 -9.68 10.72 -2.82
N TRP A 78 -8.43 10.30 -2.92
CA TRP A 78 -7.55 10.62 -4.04
C TRP A 78 -7.57 9.52 -5.09
N MET A 79 -7.69 9.88 -6.37
CA MET A 79 -7.66 8.97 -7.51
C MET A 79 -6.59 9.43 -8.49
N ASP A 80 -5.89 8.50 -9.15
CA ASP A 80 -4.96 8.88 -10.23
C ASP A 80 -5.69 9.64 -11.35
N ASP A 81 -4.99 10.57 -11.98
CA ASP A 81 -5.53 11.29 -13.15
C ASP A 81 -5.44 10.43 -14.43
N THR A 82 -4.38 9.62 -14.55
CA THR A 82 -4.11 8.75 -15.70
C THR A 82 -4.02 7.27 -15.30
N GLU A 83 -4.13 6.37 -16.27
CA GLU A 83 -3.74 4.97 -16.08
C GLU A 83 -2.26 4.86 -15.64
N ILE A 84 -1.93 3.80 -14.91
CA ILE A 84 -0.55 3.55 -14.48
C ILE A 84 0.29 3.17 -15.70
N THR A 85 1.39 3.88 -15.86
CA THR A 85 2.33 3.71 -16.95
C THR A 85 3.25 2.51 -16.73
N ASN A 86 3.85 1.99 -17.81
CA ASN A 86 4.85 0.93 -17.73
C ASN A 86 6.05 1.34 -16.86
N ASN A 87 6.45 2.61 -16.91
CA ASN A 87 7.55 3.12 -16.10
C ASN A 87 7.23 3.12 -14.59
N GLU A 88 6.03 3.57 -14.21
CA GLU A 88 5.57 3.53 -12.82
C GLU A 88 5.45 2.08 -12.31
N TYR A 89 4.93 1.17 -13.13
CA TYR A 89 4.88 -0.24 -12.74
C TYR A 89 6.28 -0.88 -12.65
N ARG A 90 7.22 -0.47 -13.52
CA ARG A 90 8.63 -0.88 -13.40
C ARG A 90 9.28 -0.40 -12.11
N GLN A 91 8.87 0.74 -11.57
CA GLN A 91 9.33 1.17 -10.24
C GLN A 91 8.97 0.14 -9.18
N PHE A 92 7.75 -0.41 -9.23
CA PHE A 92 7.31 -1.48 -8.32
C PHE A 92 8.11 -2.77 -8.52
N VAL A 93 8.25 -3.24 -9.77
CA VAL A 93 9.01 -4.46 -10.08
C VAL A 93 10.48 -4.34 -9.64
N ASN A 94 11.11 -3.18 -9.89
CA ASN A 94 12.49 -2.93 -9.46
C ASN A 94 12.59 -2.85 -7.93
N TRP A 95 11.62 -2.24 -7.25
CA TRP A 95 11.60 -2.22 -5.79
C TRP A 95 11.52 -3.64 -5.20
N VAL A 96 10.71 -4.52 -5.79
CA VAL A 96 10.59 -5.92 -5.35
C VAL A 96 11.89 -6.68 -5.64
N LYS A 97 12.47 -6.52 -6.83
CA LYS A 97 13.77 -7.08 -7.19
C LYS A 97 14.86 -6.66 -6.18
N ASP A 98 14.92 -5.37 -5.86
CA ASP A 98 15.89 -4.82 -4.91
C ASP A 98 15.62 -5.34 -3.48
N SER A 99 14.35 -5.52 -3.10
CA SER A 99 13.98 -6.07 -1.78
C SER A 99 14.49 -7.51 -1.61
N ILE A 100 14.36 -8.34 -2.65
CA ILE A 100 14.79 -9.74 -2.64
C ILE A 100 16.32 -9.81 -2.69
N ALA A 101 16.94 -9.03 -3.56
CA ALA A 101 18.39 -8.90 -3.64
C ALA A 101 19.01 -8.54 -2.29
N ARG A 102 18.42 -7.56 -1.56
CA ARG A 102 18.91 -7.18 -0.22
C ARG A 102 18.74 -8.26 0.82
N LYS A 103 17.66 -9.04 0.77
CA LYS A 103 17.49 -10.18 1.68
C LYS A 103 18.58 -11.23 1.44
N MET A 104 18.84 -11.57 0.17
CA MET A 104 19.90 -12.53 -0.20
C MET A 104 21.29 -12.03 0.18
N LEU A 105 21.62 -10.78 -0.16
CA LEU A 105 22.88 -10.16 0.23
C LEU A 105 23.02 -10.11 1.75
N GLY A 106 21.93 -9.78 2.45
CA GLY A 106 21.86 -9.70 3.91
C GLY A 106 22.31 -10.95 4.65
N GLU A 107 22.20 -12.14 4.04
CA GLU A 107 22.65 -13.40 4.63
C GLU A 107 24.18 -13.48 4.72
N GLN A 108 24.89 -12.86 3.77
CA GLN A 108 26.36 -12.85 3.72
C GLN A 108 26.95 -11.52 4.22
N PHE A 109 26.21 -10.43 4.03
CA PHE A 109 26.63 -9.05 4.18
C PHE A 109 25.67 -8.32 5.14
N PRO A 110 26.03 -8.16 6.43
CA PRO A 110 25.12 -7.63 7.43
C PRO A 110 24.74 -6.16 7.20
N GLU A 111 25.46 -5.41 6.36
CA GLU A 111 25.14 -4.00 6.05
C GLU A 111 23.76 -3.81 5.38
N PHE A 112 23.26 -4.84 4.70
CA PHE A 112 21.95 -4.79 4.03
C PHE A 112 20.77 -5.08 4.97
N LEU A 113 21.03 -5.49 6.22
CA LEU A 113 20.03 -5.81 7.21
C LEU A 113 20.22 -5.01 8.50
N ILE A 114 19.10 -4.58 9.08
CA ILE A 114 19.05 -3.92 10.38
C ILE A 114 18.67 -5.00 11.39
N THR A 115 19.66 -5.43 12.17
CA THR A 115 19.51 -6.46 13.21
C THR A 115 19.24 -5.88 14.59
N GLU A 116 19.46 -4.58 14.80
CA GLU A 116 19.36 -3.93 16.10
C GLU A 116 18.53 -2.64 16.01
N ASP A 117 17.68 -2.42 17.02
CA ASP A 117 16.93 -1.17 17.16
C ASP A 117 17.83 -0.06 17.76
N ARG A 118 17.31 1.18 17.81
CA ARG A 118 17.94 2.35 18.45
C ARG A 118 18.42 2.07 19.89
N ASP A 119 17.72 1.19 20.60
CA ASP A 119 18.02 0.82 21.98
C ASP A 119 18.92 -0.44 22.08
N ASN A 120 19.55 -0.87 20.98
CA ASN A 120 20.38 -2.08 20.86
C ASN A 120 19.65 -3.39 21.20
N ASN A 121 18.33 -3.42 21.06
CA ASN A 121 17.56 -4.66 21.16
C ASN A 121 17.63 -5.42 19.83
N PRO A 122 17.83 -6.75 19.84
CA PRO A 122 17.84 -7.54 18.62
C PRO A 122 16.45 -7.55 17.97
N ILE A 123 16.40 -7.37 16.65
CA ILE A 123 15.20 -7.43 15.83
C ILE A 123 15.21 -8.77 15.08
N ASP A 124 14.23 -9.63 15.37
CA ASP A 124 14.04 -10.92 14.71
C ASP A 124 12.60 -11.03 14.16
N PRO A 125 12.41 -11.16 12.84
CA PRO A 125 13.42 -11.19 11.78
C PRO A 125 14.03 -9.80 11.47
N PRO A 126 15.27 -9.75 10.96
CA PRO A 126 15.94 -8.49 10.64
C PRO A 126 15.23 -7.73 9.51
N VAL A 127 15.29 -6.40 9.58
CA VAL A 127 14.60 -5.51 8.63
C VAL A 127 15.56 -5.08 7.52
N ILE A 128 15.08 -4.94 6.29
CA ILE A 128 15.91 -4.50 5.16
C ILE A 128 16.41 -3.07 5.36
N ASN A 129 17.72 -2.87 5.23
CA ASN A 129 18.34 -1.56 5.16
C ASN A 129 18.25 -0.99 3.74
N TRP A 130 17.34 -0.04 3.52
CA TRP A 130 17.15 0.63 2.22
C TRP A 130 18.17 1.75 1.95
N ARG A 131 19.01 2.11 2.94
CA ARG A 131 19.99 3.21 2.81
C ARG A 131 21.24 2.78 2.07
N GLU A 132 21.67 1.54 2.29
CA GLU A 132 22.85 1.00 1.63
C GLU A 132 22.59 0.82 0.13
N LYS A 133 23.55 1.06 -0.75
CA LYS A 133 23.34 0.94 -2.20
C LYS A 133 23.89 -0.38 -2.71
N ILE A 134 23.13 -1.07 -3.55
CA ILE A 134 23.58 -2.31 -4.19
C ILE A 134 24.40 -1.94 -5.43
N ASP A 135 25.65 -2.38 -5.50
CA ASP A 135 26.42 -2.36 -6.74
C ASP A 135 26.20 -3.66 -7.53
N TRP A 136 25.36 -3.58 -8.56
CA TRP A 136 25.05 -4.73 -9.42
C TRP A 136 26.23 -5.26 -10.24
N ARG A 137 27.35 -4.52 -10.30
CA ARG A 137 28.55 -4.91 -11.06
C ARG A 137 29.58 -5.63 -10.21
N ASP A 138 29.45 -5.60 -8.89
CA ASP A 138 30.37 -6.28 -7.99
C ASP A 138 30.28 -7.81 -8.16
N ALA A 139 31.43 -8.48 -8.25
CA ALA A 139 31.51 -9.92 -8.42
C ALA A 139 31.02 -10.66 -7.17
N ASP A 140 31.32 -10.14 -5.99
CA ASP A 140 30.94 -10.78 -4.72
C ASP A 140 29.41 -10.73 -4.55
N TYR A 141 28.81 -9.57 -4.84
CA TYR A 141 27.36 -9.42 -4.82
C TYR A 141 26.67 -10.26 -5.91
N GLN A 142 27.25 -10.36 -7.10
CA GLN A 142 26.71 -11.21 -8.18
C GLN A 142 26.72 -12.70 -7.85
N MET A 143 27.70 -13.15 -7.06
CA MET A 143 27.79 -14.53 -6.56
C MET A 143 26.73 -14.77 -5.49
N ALA A 144 26.59 -13.85 -4.53
CA ALA A 144 25.57 -13.94 -3.49
C ALA A 144 24.13 -13.91 -4.04
N MET A 145 23.90 -13.18 -5.14
CA MET A 145 22.60 -13.06 -5.81
C MET A 145 22.42 -14.04 -6.97
N GLU A 146 23.25 -15.06 -7.12
CA GLU A 146 23.16 -16.00 -8.25
C GLU A 146 21.75 -16.62 -8.37
N ASP A 147 21.15 -16.96 -7.23
CA ASP A 147 19.80 -17.49 -7.12
C ASP A 147 18.71 -16.53 -7.57
N LEU A 148 18.95 -15.23 -7.77
CA LEU A 148 17.94 -14.32 -8.32
C LEU A 148 17.82 -14.44 -9.86
N PHE A 149 18.86 -14.95 -10.52
CA PHE A 149 18.94 -15.00 -11.98
C PHE A 149 18.46 -16.35 -12.53
N ILE A 150 18.19 -16.35 -13.84
CA ILE A 150 17.87 -17.56 -14.59
C ILE A 150 19.10 -18.49 -14.60
N PRO A 151 18.93 -19.81 -14.36
CA PRO A 151 20.03 -20.77 -14.38
C PRO A 151 20.59 -20.95 -15.80
N GLU A 152 21.85 -21.36 -15.93
CA GLU A 152 22.58 -21.35 -17.21
C GLU A 152 21.92 -22.18 -18.32
N ASN A 153 21.23 -23.26 -17.97
CA ASN A 153 20.52 -24.14 -18.89
C ASN A 153 19.26 -23.51 -19.53
N GLU A 154 18.67 -22.49 -18.91
CA GLU A 154 17.46 -21.81 -19.38
C GLU A 154 17.77 -20.45 -20.04
N ARG A 155 19.02 -19.97 -19.98
CA ARG A 155 19.39 -18.65 -20.51
C ARG A 155 19.33 -18.61 -22.04
N PHE A 156 18.54 -17.68 -22.57
CA PHE A 156 18.53 -17.39 -24.00
C PHE A 156 19.81 -16.65 -24.41
N PHE A 157 20.56 -17.18 -25.38
CA PHE A 157 21.87 -16.67 -25.81
C PHE A 157 22.92 -16.49 -24.68
N GLY A 158 22.79 -17.24 -23.58
CA GLY A 158 23.71 -17.14 -22.43
C GLY A 158 23.61 -15.82 -21.66
N LYS A 159 22.60 -14.99 -21.92
CA LYS A 159 22.40 -13.73 -21.19
C LYS A 159 21.90 -14.00 -19.78
N LYS A 160 22.55 -13.38 -18.79
CA LYS A 160 22.13 -13.43 -17.38
C LYS A 160 20.99 -12.43 -17.17
N GLU A 161 19.78 -12.94 -17.05
CA GLU A 161 18.55 -12.17 -16.81
C GLU A 161 17.93 -12.57 -15.47
N VAL A 162 17.18 -11.65 -14.85
CA VAL A 162 16.49 -11.89 -13.58
C VAL A 162 15.33 -12.85 -13.83
N ASP A 163 15.15 -13.83 -12.94
CA ASP A 163 14.05 -14.77 -13.05
C ASP A 163 12.74 -14.13 -12.56
N ALA A 164 11.83 -13.87 -13.49
CA ALA A 164 10.51 -13.31 -13.21
C ALA A 164 9.69 -14.14 -12.21
N ARG A 165 9.92 -15.47 -12.13
CA ARG A 165 9.23 -16.37 -11.21
C ARG A 165 9.55 -16.08 -9.75
N LYS A 166 10.76 -15.58 -9.50
CA LYS A 166 11.26 -15.30 -8.14
C LYS A 166 10.81 -13.94 -7.62
N LEU A 167 10.31 -13.06 -8.50
CA LEU A 167 9.80 -11.74 -8.14
C LEU A 167 8.42 -11.88 -7.49
N VAL A 168 8.41 -12.18 -6.19
CA VAL A 168 7.22 -12.32 -5.35
C VAL A 168 7.14 -11.16 -4.37
N TYR A 169 5.96 -10.53 -4.29
CA TYR A 169 5.64 -9.53 -3.28
C TYR A 169 4.62 -10.10 -2.30
N GLU A 170 5.00 -10.11 -1.03
CA GLU A 170 4.12 -10.44 0.08
C GLU A 170 3.59 -9.14 0.70
N TYR A 171 2.29 -9.08 0.91
CA TYR A 171 1.67 -7.96 1.60
C TYR A 171 0.61 -8.44 2.59
N TRP A 172 0.36 -7.58 3.56
CA TRP A 172 -0.66 -7.79 4.58
C TRP A 172 -1.69 -6.68 4.57
N TRP A 173 -2.89 -7.02 5.02
CA TRP A 173 -3.95 -6.07 5.35
C TRP A 173 -4.72 -6.57 6.56
N ILE A 174 -5.40 -5.66 7.24
CA ILE A 174 -6.24 -6.00 8.39
C ILE A 174 -7.69 -6.09 7.90
N ASP A 175 -8.36 -7.19 8.26
CA ASP A 175 -9.81 -7.29 8.08
C ASP A 175 -10.54 -6.64 9.25
N LEU A 176 -10.81 -5.35 9.10
CA LEU A 176 -11.55 -4.58 10.11
C LEU A 176 -13.00 -5.04 10.23
N HIS A 177 -13.63 -5.59 9.19
CA HIS A 177 -15.01 -6.04 9.29
C HIS A 177 -15.12 -7.27 10.19
N GLN A 178 -14.20 -8.22 10.06
CA GLN A 178 -14.14 -9.38 10.97
C GLN A 178 -13.70 -8.98 12.37
N ALA A 179 -12.75 -8.05 12.51
CA ALA A 179 -12.29 -7.55 13.80
C ALA A 179 -13.35 -6.71 14.55
N ALA A 180 -14.24 -6.02 13.83
CA ALA A 180 -15.29 -5.19 14.41
C ALA A 180 -16.48 -6.00 14.95
N GLN A 181 -16.58 -7.29 14.63
CA GLN A 181 -17.65 -8.13 15.16
C GLN A 181 -17.54 -8.26 16.67
N ARG A 182 -18.64 -8.00 17.37
CA ARG A 182 -18.67 -8.02 18.85
C ARG A 182 -18.37 -9.41 19.42
N SER A 183 -18.68 -10.47 18.69
CA SER A 183 -18.30 -11.85 19.04
C SER A 183 -16.77 -12.00 19.16
N ASN A 184 -16.02 -11.33 18.30
CA ASN A 184 -14.57 -11.42 18.19
C ASN A 184 -13.86 -10.39 19.07
N SER A 185 -14.58 -9.76 20.00
CA SER A 185 -14.02 -8.77 20.91
C SER A 185 -13.17 -9.43 22.00
N TYR A 186 -12.12 -8.74 22.42
CA TYR A 186 -11.27 -9.23 23.49
C TYR A 186 -11.99 -9.21 24.84
N ASN A 187 -12.01 -10.34 25.53
CA ASN A 187 -12.61 -10.44 26.84
C ASN A 187 -11.57 -10.09 27.92
N PHE A 188 -11.70 -8.89 28.50
CA PHE A 188 -10.77 -8.40 29.53
C PHE A 188 -10.78 -9.23 30.82
N LYS A 189 -11.86 -10.00 31.10
CA LYS A 189 -11.96 -10.84 32.30
C LYS A 189 -11.20 -12.15 32.14
N THR A 190 -11.37 -12.82 30.99
CA THR A 190 -10.70 -14.09 30.68
C THR A 190 -9.33 -13.89 30.03
N GLN A 191 -9.00 -12.66 29.64
CA GLN A 191 -7.78 -12.26 28.96
C GLN A 191 -7.54 -12.99 27.63
N GLN A 192 -8.62 -13.33 26.93
CA GLN A 192 -8.57 -14.11 25.70
C GLN A 192 -9.58 -13.58 24.67
N TYR A 193 -9.33 -13.90 23.41
CA TYR A 193 -10.32 -13.76 22.35
C TYR A 193 -11.22 -15.00 22.31
N GLU A 194 -12.48 -14.80 21.99
CA GLU A 194 -13.46 -15.86 21.79
C GLU A 194 -13.92 -15.81 20.32
N GLY A 195 -14.16 -16.97 19.71
CA GLY A 195 -14.66 -17.06 18.33
C GLY A 195 -13.62 -17.46 17.29
N ASN A 196 -14.05 -17.39 16.03
CA ASN A 196 -13.29 -17.84 14.88
C ASN A 196 -13.31 -16.78 13.77
N VAL A 197 -12.26 -16.78 12.95
CA VAL A 197 -12.05 -15.85 11.82
C VAL A 197 -11.84 -16.66 10.55
N TYR A 198 -12.28 -16.11 9.42
CA TYR A 198 -12.02 -16.67 8.10
C TYR A 198 -10.68 -16.18 7.57
N ASN A 199 -9.82 -17.11 7.17
CA ASN A 199 -8.57 -16.79 6.48
C ASN A 199 -8.82 -16.38 5.02
N VAL A 200 -7.76 -15.97 4.32
CA VAL A 200 -7.78 -15.65 2.88
C VAL A 200 -8.26 -16.84 2.03
N GLU A 201 -7.95 -18.08 2.43
CA GLU A 201 -8.45 -19.29 1.75
C GLU A 201 -9.90 -19.67 2.13
N GLY A 202 -10.56 -18.92 3.02
CA GLY A 202 -11.94 -19.20 3.47
C GLY A 202 -12.04 -20.25 4.57
N GLU A 203 -10.92 -20.72 5.10
CA GLU A 203 -10.87 -21.63 6.24
C GLU A 203 -11.17 -20.91 7.56
N LEU A 204 -11.83 -21.62 8.48
CA LEU A 204 -12.27 -21.08 9.76
C LEU A 204 -11.26 -21.44 10.85
N ILE A 205 -10.57 -20.42 11.37
CA ILE A 205 -9.46 -20.55 12.32
C ILE A 205 -9.84 -19.90 13.66
N PRO A 206 -9.54 -20.52 14.82
CA PRO A 206 -9.79 -19.90 16.11
C PRO A 206 -8.91 -18.68 16.37
N ILE A 207 -9.48 -17.66 17.01
CA ILE A 207 -8.77 -16.41 17.31
C ILE A 207 -7.87 -16.64 18.52
N THR A 208 -6.56 -16.49 18.33
CA THR A 208 -5.59 -16.57 19.43
C THR A 208 -5.17 -15.18 19.88
N ASN A 209 -4.82 -14.32 18.92
CA ASN A 209 -4.26 -12.99 19.15
C ASN A 209 -4.78 -11.99 18.12
N ARG A 210 -4.43 -10.71 18.28
CA ARG A 210 -4.72 -9.67 17.27
C ARG A 210 -4.13 -10.01 15.89
N SER A 211 -3.06 -10.81 15.83
CA SER A 211 -2.47 -11.28 14.58
C SER A 211 -3.42 -12.13 13.73
N SER A 212 -4.43 -12.78 14.34
CA SER A 212 -5.43 -13.57 13.62
C SER A 212 -6.29 -12.73 12.66
N PHE A 213 -6.34 -11.40 12.82
CA PHE A 213 -7.05 -10.49 11.91
C PHE A 213 -6.17 -9.92 10.80
N ILE A 214 -4.87 -10.25 10.81
CA ILE A 214 -3.90 -9.82 9.80
C ILE A 214 -3.89 -10.89 8.71
N MET A 215 -4.39 -10.51 7.55
CA MET A 215 -4.42 -11.34 6.36
C MET A 215 -3.14 -11.13 5.58
N ARG A 216 -2.62 -12.20 4.97
CA ARG A 216 -1.43 -12.18 4.11
C ARG A 216 -1.77 -12.79 2.75
N ASP A 217 -1.26 -12.20 1.68
CA ASP A 217 -1.28 -12.80 0.34
C ASP A 217 0.07 -12.55 -0.33
N GLN A 218 0.41 -13.42 -1.28
CA GLN A 218 1.65 -13.36 -2.03
C GLN A 218 1.35 -13.41 -3.53
N VAL A 219 2.03 -12.57 -4.29
CA VAL A 219 1.75 -12.42 -5.72
C VAL A 219 3.05 -12.27 -6.50
N HIS A 220 3.16 -12.98 -7.62
CA HIS A 220 4.23 -12.75 -8.59
C HIS A 220 4.01 -11.41 -9.27
N VAL A 221 4.99 -10.54 -9.24
CA VAL A 221 4.80 -9.12 -9.56
C VAL A 221 5.02 -8.80 -11.03
N TYR A 222 5.76 -9.66 -11.72
CA TYR A 222 6.10 -9.45 -13.11
C TYR A 222 4.86 -9.59 -14.02
N PRO A 223 4.60 -8.65 -14.95
CA PRO A 223 3.42 -8.71 -15.80
C PRO A 223 3.55 -9.81 -16.85
N ASP A 224 2.41 -10.38 -17.26
CA ASP A 224 2.36 -11.38 -18.31
C ASP A 224 2.54 -10.74 -19.70
N THR A 225 3.77 -10.76 -20.19
CA THR A 225 4.13 -10.23 -21.52
C THR A 225 3.49 -11.00 -22.68
N LEU A 226 3.08 -12.26 -22.47
CA LEU A 226 2.51 -13.12 -23.53
C LEU A 226 1.03 -12.84 -23.81
N THR A 227 0.38 -11.98 -23.02
CA THR A 227 -1.00 -11.48 -23.29
C THR A 227 -1.18 -10.97 -24.72
N TRP A 228 -0.15 -10.31 -25.26
CA TRP A 228 -0.16 -9.77 -26.63
C TRP A 228 -0.29 -10.83 -27.73
N ILE A 229 0.12 -12.06 -27.45
CA ILE A 229 0.04 -13.20 -28.37
C ILE A 229 -1.18 -14.05 -28.03
N ARG A 230 -1.37 -14.39 -26.74
CA ARG A 230 -2.44 -15.27 -26.28
C ARG A 230 -3.82 -14.71 -26.56
N ASP A 231 -4.03 -13.42 -26.30
CA ASP A 231 -5.35 -12.82 -26.36
C ASP A 231 -5.68 -12.25 -27.76
N PHE A 232 -4.67 -12.09 -28.61
CA PHE A 232 -4.79 -11.55 -29.97
C PHE A 232 -4.25 -12.53 -31.03
N THR A 233 -4.93 -13.67 -31.19
CA THR A 233 -4.51 -14.80 -32.03
C THR A 233 -4.30 -14.50 -33.52
N TYR A 234 -4.83 -13.38 -34.05
CA TYR A 234 -4.73 -13.01 -35.47
C TYR A 234 -3.96 -11.71 -35.73
N SER A 235 -3.23 -11.19 -34.74
CA SER A 235 -2.46 -9.93 -34.87
C SER A 235 -0.95 -10.18 -34.81
N TYR A 236 -0.19 -9.47 -35.64
CA TYR A 236 1.28 -9.52 -35.63
C TYR A 236 1.85 -8.70 -34.45
N ASN A 237 1.69 -9.22 -33.23
CA ASN A 237 2.00 -8.53 -31.97
C ASN A 237 3.27 -9.03 -31.27
N GLU A 238 4.06 -9.91 -31.89
CA GLU A 238 5.38 -10.34 -31.40
C GLU A 238 6.31 -9.19 -30.95
N PRO A 239 6.42 -8.05 -31.66
CA PRO A 239 7.24 -6.93 -31.18
C PRO A 239 6.71 -6.32 -29.88
N LEU A 240 5.40 -6.34 -29.65
CA LEU A 240 4.80 -5.87 -28.39
C LEU A 240 5.11 -6.86 -27.26
N ALA A 241 4.94 -8.16 -27.49
CA ALA A 241 5.25 -9.18 -26.50
C ALA A 241 6.71 -9.10 -25.98
N THR A 242 7.65 -8.78 -26.87
CA THR A 242 9.08 -8.73 -26.52
C THR A 242 9.53 -7.38 -25.95
N ARG A 243 8.93 -6.26 -26.35
CA ARG A 243 9.44 -4.91 -26.05
C ARG A 243 8.53 -4.04 -25.20
N TYR A 244 7.23 -4.31 -25.15
CA TYR A 244 6.24 -3.38 -24.59
C TYR A 244 6.57 -2.98 -23.14
N PHE A 245 6.92 -3.94 -22.28
CA PHE A 245 7.17 -3.64 -20.87
C PHE A 245 8.54 -2.98 -20.62
N TRP A 246 9.56 -3.33 -21.41
CA TRP A 246 10.96 -2.98 -21.12
C TRP A 246 11.54 -1.83 -21.94
N HIS A 247 11.03 -1.60 -23.14
CA HIS A 247 11.65 -0.67 -24.07
C HIS A 247 11.25 0.78 -23.72
N PRO A 248 12.20 1.74 -23.69
CA PRO A 248 11.93 3.13 -23.32
C PRO A 248 10.82 3.82 -24.12
N GLY A 249 10.65 3.43 -25.38
CA GLY A 249 9.59 3.95 -26.25
C GLY A 249 8.16 3.65 -25.79
N PHE A 250 7.98 2.75 -24.81
CA PHE A 250 6.68 2.42 -24.22
C PHE A 250 6.56 2.85 -22.75
N ASP A 251 7.46 3.72 -22.26
CA ASP A 251 7.49 4.16 -20.85
C ASP A 251 6.16 4.80 -20.40
N ASP A 252 5.59 5.68 -21.23
CA ASP A 252 4.36 6.43 -20.93
C ASP A 252 3.06 5.69 -21.33
N TYR A 253 3.17 4.44 -21.79
CA TYR A 253 2.01 3.62 -22.16
C TYR A 253 1.46 2.89 -20.94
N PRO A 254 0.15 2.60 -20.88
CA PRO A 254 -0.45 1.92 -19.75
C PRO A 254 0.10 0.49 -19.62
N VAL A 255 0.24 0.02 -18.38
CA VAL A 255 0.67 -1.36 -18.13
C VAL A 255 -0.41 -2.37 -18.58
N VAL A 256 0.03 -3.46 -19.22
CA VAL A 256 -0.84 -4.52 -19.76
C VAL A 256 -0.33 -5.87 -19.26
N GLY A 257 -1.24 -6.85 -19.08
CA GLY A 257 -0.89 -8.19 -18.59
C GLY A 257 -0.82 -8.29 -17.06
N VAL A 258 -1.61 -7.48 -16.35
CA VAL A 258 -1.66 -7.44 -14.88
C VAL A 258 -2.99 -8.00 -14.38
N THR A 259 -2.92 -8.90 -13.39
CA THR A 259 -4.07 -9.52 -12.72
C THR A 259 -4.62 -8.61 -11.62
N TRP A 260 -5.85 -8.88 -11.18
CA TRP A 260 -6.46 -8.18 -10.04
C TRP A 260 -5.59 -8.19 -8.78
N LYS A 261 -5.03 -9.36 -8.44
CA LYS A 261 -4.17 -9.51 -7.26
C LYS A 261 -2.88 -8.70 -7.40
N GLN A 262 -2.28 -8.68 -8.58
CA GLN A 262 -1.08 -7.86 -8.87
C GLN A 262 -1.39 -6.36 -8.77
N ALA A 263 -2.55 -5.91 -9.24
CA ALA A 263 -2.98 -4.53 -9.10
C ALA A 263 -3.16 -4.16 -7.61
N LEU A 264 -3.81 -5.01 -6.81
CA LEU A 264 -3.97 -4.78 -5.37
C LEU A 264 -2.62 -4.71 -4.64
N ALA A 265 -1.71 -5.62 -4.98
CA ALA A 265 -0.33 -5.63 -4.49
C ALA A 265 0.39 -4.30 -4.79
N PHE A 266 0.25 -3.77 -6.00
CA PHE A 266 0.80 -2.46 -6.38
C PHE A 266 0.21 -1.31 -5.54
N CYS A 267 -1.11 -1.31 -5.32
CA CYS A 267 -1.78 -0.28 -4.50
C CYS A 267 -1.25 -0.30 -3.07
N ASN A 268 -1.11 -1.50 -2.50
CA ASN A 268 -0.56 -1.71 -1.16
C ASN A 268 0.87 -1.19 -1.07
N TRP A 269 1.74 -1.57 -2.02
CA TRP A 269 3.12 -1.11 -2.10
C TRP A 269 3.23 0.41 -2.22
N ARG A 270 2.43 1.04 -3.10
CA ARG A 270 2.40 2.49 -3.27
C ARG A 270 2.02 3.20 -1.97
N THR A 271 1.00 2.66 -1.29
CA THR A 271 0.54 3.18 -0.01
C THR A 271 1.60 3.02 1.06
N LYS A 272 2.32 1.89 1.08
CA LYS A 272 3.47 1.65 1.94
C LYS A 272 4.55 2.71 1.73
N ILE A 273 4.97 2.98 0.49
CA ILE A 273 5.99 4.01 0.21
C ILE A 273 5.56 5.39 0.71
N GLN A 274 4.31 5.78 0.45
CA GLN A 274 3.80 7.07 0.92
C GLN A 274 3.78 7.13 2.46
N ASN A 275 3.31 6.06 3.12
CA ASN A 275 3.29 5.98 4.57
C ASN A 275 4.70 6.00 5.18
N ASP A 276 5.65 5.31 4.56
CA ASP A 276 7.05 5.31 5.00
C ASP A 276 7.63 6.73 4.93
N TYR A 277 7.34 7.49 3.87
CA TYR A 277 7.73 8.89 3.73
C TYR A 277 7.10 9.79 4.80
N LEU A 278 5.77 9.69 5.00
CA LEU A 278 5.03 10.48 6.01
C LEU A 278 5.43 10.10 7.44
N SER A 279 5.81 8.86 7.69
CA SER A 279 6.21 8.37 9.02
C SER A 279 7.58 8.89 9.49
N SER A 280 8.35 9.54 8.60
CA SER A 280 9.56 10.25 8.98
C SER A 280 9.23 11.37 10.01
N PRO A 281 10.17 11.78 10.88
CA PRO A 281 9.88 12.47 12.16
C PRO A 281 9.04 13.77 12.10
N ALA A 282 8.73 14.27 10.91
CA ALA A 282 8.04 15.52 10.69
C ALA A 282 6.50 15.40 10.56
N GLU A 283 5.92 14.21 10.34
CA GLU A 283 4.48 14.09 10.01
C GLU A 283 3.72 13.04 10.82
N VAL A 284 2.40 13.26 10.93
CA VAL A 284 1.49 12.40 11.68
C VAL A 284 1.36 11.06 10.97
N LYS A 285 1.56 9.96 11.69
CA LYS A 285 1.40 8.60 11.17
C LYS A 285 -0.04 8.38 10.67
N VAL A 286 -0.20 8.11 9.38
CA VAL A 286 -1.44 7.53 8.82
C VAL A 286 -1.40 6.04 9.10
N PHE A 287 -2.40 5.53 9.84
CA PHE A 287 -2.47 4.11 10.15
C PHE A 287 -3.10 3.33 8.99
N GLN A 288 -2.30 2.39 8.48
CA GLN A 288 -2.64 1.07 7.93
C GLN A 288 -3.42 0.96 6.61
N CYS A 289 -2.87 0.14 5.70
CA CYS A 289 -3.59 -0.46 4.59
C CYS A 289 -4.72 -1.35 5.12
N THR A 290 -5.92 -0.78 5.26
CA THR A 290 -7.16 -1.55 5.33
C THR A 290 -7.58 -1.89 3.91
N ARG A 291 -8.37 -2.96 3.72
CA ARG A 291 -8.79 -3.45 2.38
C ARG A 291 -9.54 -2.39 1.53
N GLY A 292 -9.95 -1.27 2.12
CA GLY A 292 -10.71 -0.19 1.46
C GLY A 292 -10.08 1.22 1.51
N GLU A 293 -9.00 1.45 2.27
CA GLU A 293 -8.33 2.77 2.37
C GLU A 293 -6.98 2.79 1.63
N VAL A 294 -6.82 1.91 0.65
CA VAL A 294 -5.64 1.93 -0.21
C VAL A 294 -5.82 3.05 -1.22
N ILE A 295 -4.75 3.82 -1.49
CA ILE A 295 -4.71 4.74 -2.62
C ILE A 295 -5.13 3.98 -3.87
N ILE A 296 -6.23 4.41 -4.51
CA ILE A 296 -6.85 3.68 -5.62
C ILE A 296 -6.27 4.18 -6.94
N PRO A 297 -5.43 3.39 -7.63
CA PRO A 297 -4.99 3.74 -8.97
C PRO A 297 -6.09 3.49 -10.00
N VAL A 298 -6.09 4.27 -11.08
CA VAL A 298 -7.02 4.14 -12.20
C VAL A 298 -6.82 2.83 -12.98
N MET A 299 -5.77 2.05 -12.71
CA MET A 299 -5.66 0.64 -13.14
C MET A 299 -6.93 -0.17 -12.79
N ILE A 300 -7.61 0.22 -11.72
CA ILE A 300 -8.75 -0.50 -11.12
C ILE A 300 -10.06 0.25 -11.45
N LYS A 301 -10.27 0.64 -12.72
CA LYS A 301 -11.47 1.40 -13.09
C LYS A 301 -12.81 0.62 -13.04
N ALA A 302 -12.87 -0.58 -12.45
CA ALA A 302 -14.12 -1.36 -12.38
C ALA A 302 -14.43 -2.13 -11.08
N CYS A 303 -13.48 -2.49 -10.20
CA CYS A 303 -13.74 -3.61 -9.27
C CYS A 303 -13.34 -3.43 -7.80
N LEU A 304 -13.15 -2.20 -7.30
CA LEU A 304 -12.83 -2.00 -5.86
C LEU A 304 -14.01 -2.24 -4.89
N TRP A 305 -15.05 -2.94 -5.34
CA TRP A 305 -16.22 -3.29 -4.54
C TRP A 305 -16.34 -4.81 -4.44
N PRO A 306 -16.00 -5.44 -3.30
CA PRO A 306 -16.06 -6.89 -3.11
C PRO A 306 -17.49 -7.48 -3.11
N THR A 307 -18.52 -6.72 -3.46
CA THR A 307 -19.93 -7.14 -3.34
C THR A 307 -20.66 -7.33 -4.67
N LEU A 308 -19.96 -7.28 -5.81
CA LEU A 308 -20.58 -7.38 -7.13
C LEU A 308 -19.86 -8.39 -8.03
N ASN A 309 -20.13 -9.68 -7.78
CA ASN A 309 -20.08 -10.68 -8.84
C ASN A 309 -21.17 -10.30 -9.86
N HIS A 310 -20.79 -10.04 -11.11
CA HIS A 310 -21.61 -9.67 -12.29
C HIS A 310 -21.77 -8.16 -12.52
N CYS A 311 -20.97 -7.58 -13.45
CA CYS A 311 -21.45 -6.93 -14.68
C CYS A 311 -20.32 -6.24 -15.51
N VAL A 312 -20.21 -6.69 -16.77
CA VAL A 312 -19.87 -5.99 -18.04
C VAL A 312 -18.73 -4.95 -18.07
N GLY A 313 -17.55 -5.41 -18.51
CA GLY A 313 -17.01 -5.05 -19.84
C GLY A 313 -16.46 -3.64 -20.08
N ILE A 314 -15.33 -3.29 -19.46
CA ILE A 314 -14.29 -2.44 -20.08
C ILE A 314 -12.99 -3.24 -20.04
N MET A 315 -12.28 -3.24 -21.18
CA MET A 315 -11.26 -4.19 -21.62
C MET A 315 -9.99 -4.26 -20.74
N LEU A 316 -10.12 -4.79 -19.53
CA LEU A 316 -9.10 -5.61 -18.86
C LEU A 316 -9.70 -7.02 -18.82
N ARG A 317 -9.37 -7.84 -19.82
CA ARG A 317 -9.86 -9.23 -19.88
C ARG A 317 -9.07 -10.05 -18.87
N MET A 318 -9.53 -10.01 -17.63
CA MET A 318 -8.99 -10.77 -16.51
C MET A 318 -9.14 -12.26 -16.82
N GLY A 319 -8.02 -12.97 -16.81
CA GLY A 319 -8.00 -14.44 -16.86
C GLY A 319 -8.83 -15.02 -15.71
N GLU A 320 -9.59 -16.04 -16.07
CA GLU A 320 -10.45 -16.92 -15.28
C GLU A 320 -10.26 -16.88 -13.75
N LEU A 321 -11.33 -16.50 -13.04
CA LEU A 321 -11.52 -16.86 -11.64
C LEU A 321 -11.76 -18.38 -11.56
N PRO A 322 -11.04 -19.15 -10.74
CA PRO A 322 -11.54 -20.46 -10.33
C PRO A 322 -12.83 -20.26 -9.52
N GLN A 323 -13.83 -21.09 -9.85
CA GLN A 323 -15.17 -21.10 -9.27
C GLN A 323 -15.20 -21.28 -7.75
#